data_AF-A0A929QHN5-F1
#
_entry.id   AF-A0A929QHN5-F1
#
_cell.length_a   1.000
_cell.length_b   1.000
_cell.length_c   1.000
_cell.angle_alpha   90.00
_cell.angle_beta   90.00
_cell.angle_gamma   90.00
#
_symmetry.space_group_name_H-M   'P 1'
#
loop_
_entity.id
_entity.type
_entity.pdbx_description
1 polymer ?
#
loop_
_entity_poly.entity_id
_entity_poly.type
_entity_poly.pdbx_seq_one_letter_code
_entity_poly.pdbx_strand_id
1 'polypeptide(L)'
;SEHQTGLVVDLWSASSKDNWYSNVKLKKYFSWLNENAHKFGFHNTYQKGRDVDGYEIEPWHWRYLGVELATYLRENNLTFAEFYKEKTKNEKK
;
A
#
# COMPACT_ATOMS: atom_id res chain seq x y z
N SER A 1 -15.36 -0.29 -1.70
CA SER A 1 -14.19 -0.86 -0.98
C SER A 1 -13.24 -1.48 -2.00
N GLU A 2 -11.92 -1.39 -1.84
CA GLU A 2 -10.98 -2.04 -2.77
C GLU A 2 -11.08 -3.58 -2.72
N HIS A 3 -11.44 -4.16 -1.57
CA HIS A 3 -11.63 -5.61 -1.38
C HIS A 3 -12.66 -6.23 -2.34
N GLN A 4 -13.67 -5.46 -2.77
CA GLN A 4 -14.69 -5.94 -3.72
C GLN A 4 -14.14 -6.26 -5.11
N THR A 5 -12.92 -5.80 -5.42
CA THR A 5 -12.23 -6.10 -6.68
C THR A 5 -11.59 -7.49 -6.70
N GLY A 6 -11.43 -8.14 -5.54
CA GLY A 6 -10.65 -9.38 -5.42
C GLY A 6 -9.14 -9.19 -5.60
N LEU A 7 -8.65 -7.95 -5.67
CA LEU A 7 -7.24 -7.61 -5.86
C LEU A 7 -6.56 -7.10 -4.58
N VAL A 8 -7.21 -7.19 -3.43
CA VAL A 8 -6.68 -6.72 -2.15
C VAL A 8 -6.66 -7.86 -1.15
N VAL A 9 -5.61 -7.88 -0.34
CA VAL A 9 -5.48 -8.76 0.82
C VAL A 9 -5.09 -7.94 2.04
N ASP A 10 -5.73 -8.23 3.16
CA ASP A 10 -5.29 -7.75 4.47
C ASP A 10 -4.36 -8.79 5.09
N LEU A 11 -3.08 -8.44 5.22
CA LEU A 11 -2.06 -9.27 5.86
C LEU A 11 -1.99 -8.91 7.34
N TRP A 12 -2.79 -9.60 8.14
CA TRP A 12 -2.96 -9.33 9.55
C TRP A 12 -2.43 -10.46 10.43
N SER A 13 -1.44 -10.17 11.28
CA SER A 13 -0.87 -11.14 12.22
C SER A 13 -0.81 -10.63 13.67
N ALA A 14 -1.49 -9.53 13.96
CA ALA A 14 -1.62 -8.99 15.32
C ALA A 14 -2.92 -9.49 15.98
N SER A 15 -3.02 -9.38 17.31
CA SER A 15 -4.30 -9.56 18.01
C SER A 15 -5.15 -8.28 18.04
N SER A 16 -4.52 -7.11 17.88
CA SER A 16 -5.16 -5.79 17.85
C SER A 16 -4.30 -4.77 17.10
N LYS A 17 -4.86 -3.60 16.75
CA LYS A 17 -4.10 -2.48 16.16
C LYS A 17 -2.95 -2.03 17.07
N ASP A 18 -3.18 -1.93 18.38
CA ASP A 18 -2.15 -1.52 19.34
C ASP A 18 -1.01 -2.54 19.42
N ASN A 19 -1.33 -3.83 19.32
CA ASN A 19 -0.32 -4.89 19.23
C ASN A 19 0.51 -4.75 17.95
N TRP A 20 -0.09 -4.37 16.82
CA TRP A 20 0.64 -4.15 15.57
C TRP A 20 1.72 -3.07 15.72
N TYR A 21 1.37 -1.90 16.27
CA TYR A 21 2.31 -0.77 16.39
C TYR A 21 3.40 -0.98 17.45
N SER A 22 3.13 -1.77 18.49
CA SER A 22 4.08 -2.03 19.58
C SER A 22 4.99 -3.24 19.34
N ASN A 23 4.61 -4.17 18.46
CA ASN A 23 5.32 -5.45 18.28
C ASN A 23 6.48 -5.37 17.27
N VAL A 24 7.70 -5.55 17.78
CA VAL A 24 8.95 -5.52 17.00
C VAL A 24 9.00 -6.57 15.89
N LYS A 25 8.43 -7.78 16.10
CA LYS A 25 8.42 -8.83 15.07
C LYS A 25 7.53 -8.42 13.88
N LEU A 26 6.40 -7.79 14.17
CA LEU A 26 5.47 -7.30 13.15
C LEU A 26 6.07 -6.14 12.36
N LYS A 27 6.83 -5.25 13.02
CA LYS A 27 7.61 -4.21 12.32
C LYS A 27 8.62 -4.78 11.33
N LYS A 28 9.33 -5.86 11.68
CA LYS A 28 10.26 -6.53 10.75
C LYS A 28 9.53 -7.13 9.55
N TYR A 29 8.40 -7.80 9.79
CA TYR A 29 7.54 -8.33 8.72
C TYR A 29 7.05 -7.24 7.78
N PHE A 30 6.57 -6.11 8.32
CA PHE A 30 6.12 -4.96 7.54
C PHE A 30 7.26 -4.31 6.73
N SER A 31 8.45 -4.15 7.33
CA SER A 31 9.64 -3.64 6.62
C SER A 31 9.96 -4.52 5.41
N TRP A 32 9.93 -5.84 5.59
CA TRP A 32 10.16 -6.78 4.49
C TRP A 32 9.13 -6.61 3.38
N LEU A 33 7.85 -6.45 3.70
CA LEU A 33 6.81 -6.20 2.70
C LEU A 33 7.05 -4.87 1.95
N ASN A 34 7.36 -3.78 2.65
CA ASN A 34 7.68 -2.50 2.00
C ASN A 34 8.88 -2.60 1.05
N GLU A 35 9.84 -3.46 1.35
CA GLU A 35 11.02 -3.69 0.53
C GLU A 35 10.84 -4.72 -0.59
N ASN A 36 9.83 -5.59 -0.53
CA ASN A 36 9.77 -6.76 -1.42
C ASN A 36 8.42 -6.98 -2.11
N ALA A 37 7.30 -6.49 -1.56
CA ALA A 37 5.95 -6.77 -2.09
C ALA A 37 5.79 -6.35 -3.56
N HIS A 38 6.42 -5.25 -3.96
CA HIS A 38 6.40 -4.76 -5.34
C HIS A 38 6.97 -5.76 -6.35
N LYS A 39 7.96 -6.57 -5.95
CA LYS A 39 8.55 -7.64 -6.78
C LYS A 39 7.53 -8.72 -7.15
N PHE A 40 6.45 -8.82 -6.37
CA PHE A 40 5.34 -9.75 -6.58
C PHE A 40 4.07 -9.04 -7.06
N GLY A 41 4.15 -7.75 -7.40
CA GLY A 41 3.03 -6.96 -7.91
C GLY A 41 2.12 -6.37 -6.84
N PHE A 42 2.52 -6.37 -5.57
CA PHE A 42 1.74 -5.80 -4.47
C PHE A 42 2.27 -4.44 -4.02
N HIS A 43 1.36 -3.55 -3.62
CA HIS A 43 1.66 -2.22 -3.09
C HIS A 43 0.70 -1.87 -1.95
N ASN A 44 1.18 -1.15 -0.93
CA ASN A 44 0.32 -0.65 0.15
C ASN A 44 -0.32 0.67 -0.29
N THR A 45 -1.64 0.67 -0.48
CA THR A 45 -2.38 1.84 -1.00
C THR A 45 -2.67 2.89 0.06
N TYR A 46 -2.52 2.57 1.35
CA TYR A 46 -2.85 3.41 2.50
C TYR A 46 -1.63 3.59 3.42
N GLN A 47 -0.58 4.24 2.90
CA GLN A 47 0.72 4.36 3.57
C GLN A 47 1.08 5.79 4.01
N LYS A 48 0.45 6.82 3.43
CA LYS A 48 0.68 8.25 3.74
C LYS A 48 -0.49 8.89 4.51
N GLY A 49 -1.60 8.17 4.66
CA GLY A 49 -2.72 8.57 5.51
C GLY A 49 -3.77 9.44 4.79
N ARG A 50 -4.76 9.91 5.56
CA ARG A 50 -6.05 10.37 5.02
C ARG A 50 -5.92 11.51 4.00
N ASP A 51 -5.04 12.46 4.26
CA ASP A 51 -4.91 13.65 3.41
C ASP A 51 -4.38 13.34 2.00
N VAL A 52 -3.58 12.27 1.87
CA VAL A 52 -2.99 11.86 0.59
C VAL A 52 -3.81 10.74 -0.05
N ASP A 53 -4.10 9.69 0.73
CA ASP A 53 -4.66 8.42 0.25
C ASP A 53 -6.19 8.35 0.37
N GLY A 54 -6.81 9.30 1.09
CA GLY A 54 -8.24 9.30 1.38
C GLY A 54 -8.66 8.35 2.50
N TYR A 55 -7.71 7.68 3.15
CA TYR A 55 -7.93 6.71 4.23
C TYR A 55 -6.82 6.73 5.27
N GLU A 56 -7.09 6.24 6.49
CA GLU A 56 -6.05 6.14 7.53
C GLU A 56 -4.93 5.19 7.13
N ILE A 57 -3.76 5.31 7.76
CA ILE A 57 -2.63 4.42 7.49
C ILE A 57 -3.01 2.98 7.87
N GLU A 58 -2.98 2.08 6.90
CA GLU A 58 -3.30 0.65 7.06
C GLU A 58 -2.14 -0.22 6.58
N PRO A 59 -1.17 -0.52 7.47
CA PRO A 59 0.02 -1.30 7.11
C PRO A 59 -0.28 -2.76 6.70
N TRP A 60 -1.48 -3.25 6.98
CA TRP A 60 -1.97 -4.57 6.58
C TRP A 60 -2.63 -4.60 5.20
N HIS A 61 -3.01 -3.47 4.61
CA HIS A 61 -3.80 -3.43 3.36
C HIS A 61 -2.88 -3.42 2.12
N TRP A 62 -2.87 -4.53 1.37
CA TRP A 62 -1.99 -4.71 0.21
C TRP A 62 -2.79 -5.01 -1.05
N ARG A 63 -2.58 -4.18 -2.08
CA ARG A 63 -3.27 -4.29 -3.37
C ARG A 63 -2.36 -4.83 -4.45
N TYR A 64 -2.85 -5.79 -5.23
CA TYR A 64 -2.24 -6.26 -6.45
C TYR A 64 -2.45 -5.26 -7.59
N LEU A 65 -1.35 -4.80 -8.18
CA LEU A 65 -1.29 -3.84 -9.29
C LEU A 65 -0.51 -4.37 -10.50
N GLY A 66 0.03 -5.59 -10.41
CA GLY A 66 1.04 -6.09 -11.34
C GLY A 66 2.45 -5.59 -11.00
N VAL A 67 3.47 -6.36 -11.40
CA VAL A 67 4.88 -6.12 -11.01
C VAL A 67 5.39 -4.77 -11.50
N GLU A 68 5.08 -4.39 -12.74
CA GLU A 68 5.56 -3.16 -13.35
C GLU A 68 5.08 -1.91 -12.60
N LEU A 69 3.76 -1.77 -12.42
CA LEU A 69 3.19 -0.62 -11.72
C LEU A 69 3.57 -0.60 -10.24
N ALA A 70 3.52 -1.73 -9.54
CA ALA A 70 3.91 -1.78 -8.14
C ALA A 70 5.37 -1.37 -7.92
N THR A 71 6.27 -1.78 -8.83
CA THR A 71 7.70 -1.40 -8.80
C THR A 71 7.87 0.08 -9.06
N TYR A 72 7.22 0.62 -10.09
CA TYR A 72 7.25 2.05 -10.38
C TYR A 72 6.83 2.90 -9.18
N LEU A 73 5.72 2.55 -8.52
CA LEU A 73 5.24 3.27 -7.34
C LEU A 73 6.24 3.20 -6.18
N ARG A 74 6.86 2.03 -5.96
CA ARG A 74 7.86 1.84 -4.90
C ARG A 74 9.13 2.65 -5.14
N GLU A 75 9.63 2.69 -6.37
CA GLU A 75 10.86 3.40 -6.74
C GLU A 75 10.67 4.92 -6.67
N ASN A 76 9.48 5.40 -7.02
CA ASN A 76 9.15 6.83 -6.99
C ASN A 76 8.56 7.30 -5.65
N ASN A 77 8.43 6.40 -4.66
CA ASN A 77 7.80 6.69 -3.37
C ASN A 77 6.39 7.32 -3.52
N LEU A 78 5.63 6.83 -4.50
CA LEU A 78 4.27 7.28 -4.81
C LEU A 78 3.25 6.32 -4.22
N THR A 79 2.13 6.88 -3.76
CA THR A 79 0.94 6.08 -3.47
C THR A 79 0.11 5.91 -4.73
N PHE A 80 -0.78 4.91 -4.70
CA PHE A 80 -1.69 4.67 -5.81
C PHE A 80 -2.63 5.86 -6.07
N ALA A 81 -3.00 6.59 -5.02
CA ALA A 81 -3.81 7.80 -5.14
C ALA A 81 -3.04 8.95 -5.81
N GLU A 82 -1.77 9.15 -5.46
CA GLU A 82 -0.91 10.15 -6.09
C GLU A 82 -0.73 9.85 -7.59
N PHE A 83 -0.43 8.61 -7.95
CA PHE A 83 -0.27 8.17 -9.34
C PHE A 83 -1.50 8.50 -10.21
N TYR A 84 -2.71 8.19 -9.72
CA TYR A 84 -3.93 8.53 -10.48
C TYR A 84 -4.22 10.03 -10.54
N LYS A 85 -3.93 10.78 -9.46
CA LYS A 85 -4.04 12.24 -9.47
C LYS A 85 -3.11 12.87 -10.51
N GLU A 86 -1.90 12.35 -10.69
CA GLU A 86 -0.95 12.84 -11.70
C GLU A 86 -1.38 12.44 -13.12
N LYS A 87 -1.74 11.17 -13.33
CA LYS A 87 -2.17 10.67 -14.64
C LYS A 87 -3.38 11.46 -15.18
N THR A 88 -4.38 11.70 -14.33
CA THR A 88 -5.59 12.46 -14.72
C THR A 88 -5.34 13.95 -14.99
N LYS A 89 -4.30 14.55 -14.41
CA LYS A 89 -3.88 15.93 -14.73
C LYS A 89 -3.23 16.01 -16.11
N ASN A 90 -2.44 14.99 -16.49
CA ASN A 90 -1.74 14.95 -17.77
C ASN A 90 -2.68 14.65 -18.95
N GLU A 91 -3.75 13.90 -18.73
CA GLU A 91 -4.79 13.61 -19.75
C GLU A 91 -5.71 14.81 -20.04
N LYS A 92 -5.71 15.85 -19.20
CA LYS A 92 -6.53 17.07 -19.36
C LYS A 92 -5.76 18.25 -19.97
N LYS A 93 -4.50 18.05 -20.36
CA LYS A 93 -3.69 19.03 -21.10
C LYS A 93 -3.65 18.64 -22.57
#